data_AF-A0A381Z4J1-F1
#
_entry.id   AF-A0A381Z4J1-F1
#
_cell.length_a   1.000
_cell.length_b   1.000
_cell.length_c   1.000
_cell.angle_alpha   90.00
_cell.angle_beta   90.00
_cell.angle_gamma   90.00
#
_symmetry.space_group_name_H-M   'P 1'
#
loop_
_entity.id
_entity.type
_entity.pdbx_description
1 polymer ?
#
loop_
_entity_poly.entity_id
_entity_poly.type
_entity_poly.pdbx_seq_one_letter_code
_entity_poly.pdbx_strand_id
1 'polypeptide(L)'
;MRYINSHCTYTEDHAEGTYTFTGPCRVTNEPYSVTIPGHELWDLNQGEPIMCLRSLDAGDREFVMTGTSPKGWEKLFGGQVDE
;
A
#
# COMPACT_ATOMS: atom_id res chain seq x y z
N MET A 1 11.28 -4.04 7.17
CA MET A 1 9.86 -4.37 7.45
C MET A 1 9.01 -3.34 6.73
N ARG A 2 7.96 -3.77 6.00
CA ARG A 2 7.11 -2.88 5.18
C ARG A 2 6.10 -2.13 6.05
N TYR A 3 5.58 -1.00 5.57
CA TYR A 3 4.67 -0.15 6.34
C TYR A 3 3.42 -0.93 6.82
N ILE A 4 2.80 -1.69 5.92
CA ILE A 4 1.59 -2.46 6.22
C ILE A 4 1.78 -3.52 7.32
N ASN A 5 3.01 -3.96 7.59
CA ASN A 5 3.28 -4.99 8.60
C ASN A 5 3.33 -4.43 10.03
N SER A 6 3.49 -3.12 10.19
CA SER A 6 3.71 -2.49 11.50
C SER A 6 2.76 -1.34 11.82
N HIS A 7 2.04 -0.81 10.83
CA HIS A 7 1.20 0.38 10.98
C HIS A 7 -0.22 0.22 10.44
N CYS A 8 -0.56 -0.95 9.88
CA CYS A 8 -1.91 -1.26 9.43
C CYS A 8 -2.51 -2.39 10.26
N THR A 9 -3.84 -2.37 10.41
CA THR A 9 -4.62 -3.57 10.70
C THR A 9 -5.05 -4.19 9.37
N TYR A 10 -5.48 -5.45 9.38
CA TYR A 10 -6.01 -6.08 8.18
C TYR A 10 -7.21 -6.99 8.46
N THR A 11 -8.03 -7.18 7.44
CA THR A 11 -9.10 -8.18 7.39
C THR A 11 -8.84 -9.16 6.26
N GLU A 12 -9.31 -10.39 6.43
CA GLU A 12 -9.19 -11.47 5.44
C GLU A 12 -10.55 -11.73 4.80
N ASP A 13 -10.59 -11.82 3.49
CA ASP A 13 -11.71 -12.41 2.76
C ASP A 13 -11.29 -13.79 2.26
N HIS A 14 -11.79 -14.84 2.92
CA HIS A 14 -11.45 -16.22 2.58
C HIS A 14 -12.12 -16.71 1.28
N ALA A 15 -13.23 -16.09 0.86
CA ALA A 15 -13.91 -16.49 -0.37
C ALA A 15 -13.12 -16.02 -1.59
N GLU A 16 -12.65 -14.77 -1.55
CA GLU A 16 -11.85 -14.17 -2.63
C GLU A 16 -10.33 -14.42 -2.44
N GLY A 17 -9.91 -14.89 -1.27
CA GLY A 17 -8.49 -15.11 -0.95
C GLY A 17 -7.68 -13.82 -0.89
N THR A 18 -8.24 -12.76 -0.32
CA THR A 18 -7.62 -11.42 -0.27
C THR A 18 -7.44 -10.90 1.15
N TYR A 19 -6.50 -9.96 1.31
CA TYR A 19 -6.17 -9.29 2.56
C TYR A 19 -6.29 -7.80 2.36
N THR A 20 -7.14 -7.13 3.14
CA THR A 20 -7.30 -5.66 3.07
C THR A 20 -6.61 -5.01 4.26
N PHE A 21 -5.50 -4.32 3.99
CA PHE A 21 -4.72 -3.58 4.99
C PHE A 21 -5.22 -2.15 5.08
N THR A 22 -5.50 -1.66 6.27
CA THR A 22 -5.95 -0.28 6.52
C THR A 22 -5.06 0.39 7.56
N GLY A 23 -4.58 1.58 7.26
CA GLY A 23 -3.75 2.38 8.17
C GLY A 23 -3.72 3.85 7.76
N PRO A 24 -3.18 4.74 8.61
CA PRO A 24 -3.08 6.15 8.28
C PRO A 24 -2.05 6.37 7.16
N CYS A 25 -2.29 7.30 6.25
CA CYS A 25 -1.25 7.84 5.38
C CYS A 25 -0.31 8.72 6.20
N ARG A 26 1.01 8.54 6.07
CA ARG A 26 2.02 9.30 6.85
C ARG A 26 2.08 10.79 6.54
N VAL A 27 1.54 11.21 5.40
CA VAL A 27 1.60 12.60 4.92
C VAL A 27 0.31 13.37 5.24
N THR A 28 -0.84 12.72 5.08
CA THR A 28 -2.15 13.34 5.27
C THR A 28 -2.80 12.99 6.60
N ASN A 29 -2.33 11.93 7.28
CA ASN A 29 -2.97 11.28 8.43
C ASN A 29 -4.37 10.72 8.15
N GLU A 30 -4.83 10.73 6.90
CA GLU A 30 -6.12 10.16 6.51
C GLU A 30 -5.97 8.63 6.36
N PRO A 31 -6.97 7.84 6.78
CA PRO A 31 -6.94 6.40 6.58
C PRO A 31 -6.93 6.06 5.09
N TYR A 32 -6.15 5.05 4.73
CA TYR A 32 -6.07 4.49 3.39
C TYR A 32 -6.03 2.97 3.47
N SER A 33 -6.62 2.31 2.48
CA SER A 33 -6.73 0.86 2.42
C SER A 33 -6.20 0.31 1.11
N VAL A 34 -5.54 -0.84 1.17
CA VAL A 34 -5.10 -1.61 0.01
C VAL A 34 -5.52 -3.06 0.17
N THR A 35 -6.02 -3.66 -0.91
CA THR A 35 -6.43 -5.07 -0.94
C THR A 35 -5.44 -5.86 -1.79
N ILE A 36 -4.82 -6.88 -1.19
CA ILE A 36 -3.78 -7.69 -1.82
C ILE A 36 -4.26 -9.14 -1.94
N PRO A 37 -4.20 -9.76 -3.13
CA PRO A 37 -4.41 -11.20 -3.28
C PRO A 37 -3.41 -12.00 -2.45
N GLY A 38 -3.86 -13.05 -1.78
CA GLY A 38 -3.05 -13.82 -0.83
C GLY A 38 -1.77 -14.39 -1.44
N HIS A 39 -1.79 -14.78 -2.72
CA HIS A 39 -0.60 -15.29 -3.41
C HIS A 39 0.46 -14.20 -3.65
N GLU A 40 0.04 -12.97 -4.01
CA GLU A 40 0.98 -11.86 -4.17
C GLU A 40 1.56 -11.41 -2.81
N LEU A 41 0.73 -11.42 -1.76
CA LEU A 41 1.17 -11.14 -0.39
C LEU A 41 2.16 -12.22 0.11
N TRP A 42 1.91 -13.49 -0.23
CA TRP A 42 2.83 -14.59 0.08
C TRP A 42 4.19 -14.36 -0.56
N ASP A 43 4.24 -14.11 -1.87
CA ASP A 43 5.47 -13.82 -2.61
C ASP A 43 6.24 -12.63 -2.00
N LEU A 44 5.51 -11.55 -1.71
CA LEU A 44 6.08 -10.38 -1.04
C LEU A 44 6.73 -10.72 0.31
N ASN A 45 6.09 -11.61 1.09
CA ASN A 45 6.59 -12.07 2.38
C ASN A 45 7.77 -13.04 2.27
N GLN A 46 7.94 -13.72 1.13
CA GLN A 46 9.15 -14.51 0.84
C GLN A 46 10.36 -13.64 0.44
N GLY A 47 10.17 -12.33 0.27
CA GLY A 47 11.24 -11.39 -0.03
C GLY A 47 11.27 -10.91 -1.48
N GLU A 48 10.27 -11.26 -2.28
CA GLU A 48 10.11 -10.72 -3.63
C GLU A 48 9.99 -9.18 -3.61
N PRO A 49 10.44 -8.49 -4.69
CA PRO A 49 10.34 -7.04 -4.79
C PRO A 49 8.88 -6.61 -4.85
N ILE A 50 8.59 -5.35 -4.49
CA ILE A 50 7.23 -4.79 -4.43
C ILE A 50 6.42 -4.95 -5.72
N MET A 51 7.11 -5.09 -6.86
CA MET A 51 6.51 -5.32 -8.17
C MET A 51 5.81 -6.69 -8.30
N CYS A 52 5.98 -7.61 -7.34
CA CYS A 52 5.19 -8.84 -7.26
C CYS A 52 3.70 -8.56 -6.98
N LEU A 53 3.37 -7.39 -6.42
CA LEU A 53 1.99 -6.94 -6.19
C LEU A 53 1.37 -6.42 -7.48
N ARG A 54 1.07 -7.32 -8.43
CA ARG A 54 0.64 -6.98 -9.78
C ARG A 54 -0.79 -6.42 -9.82
N SER A 55 -1.62 -6.78 -8.84
CA SER A 55 -2.98 -6.24 -8.71
C SER A 55 -3.02 -4.78 -8.28
N LEU A 56 -1.96 -4.29 -7.63
CA LEU A 56 -1.87 -2.93 -7.12
C LEU A 56 -1.34 -1.98 -8.20
N ASP A 57 -1.81 -0.73 -8.17
CA ASP A 57 -1.18 0.34 -8.95
C ASP A 57 0.09 0.87 -8.26
N ALA A 58 0.74 1.87 -8.87
CA ALA A 58 1.96 2.45 -8.32
C ALA A 58 1.75 3.14 -6.96
N GLY A 59 0.62 3.81 -6.76
CA GLY A 59 0.32 4.52 -5.52
C GLY A 59 -0.01 3.57 -4.37
N ASP A 60 -0.69 2.47 -4.67
CA ASP A 60 -0.97 1.42 -3.69
C ASP A 60 0.31 0.68 -3.28
N ARG A 61 1.20 0.37 -4.23
CA ARG A 61 2.53 -0.20 -3.93
C ARG A 61 3.36 0.75 -3.05
N GLU A 62 3.30 2.04 -3.31
CA GLU A 62 3.97 3.05 -2.50
C GLU A 62 3.42 3.07 -1.07
N PHE A 63 2.09 3.02 -0.90
CA PHE A 63 1.47 2.91 0.42
C PHE A 63 1.93 1.65 1.16
N VAL A 64 1.98 0.51 0.48
CA VAL A 64 2.46 -0.77 1.06
C VAL A 64 3.87 -0.63 1.63
N MET A 65 4.76 0.04 0.90
CA MET A 65 6.17 0.20 1.31
C MET A 65 6.37 1.26 2.37
N THR A 66 5.84 2.46 2.15
CA THR A 66 6.24 3.67 2.89
C THR A 66 5.15 4.26 3.75
N GLY A 67 3.89 3.89 3.50
CA GLY A 67 2.71 4.51 4.12
C GLY A 67 2.27 5.81 3.46
N THR A 68 2.77 6.13 2.27
CA THR A 68 2.34 7.29 1.49
C THR A 68 1.22 6.88 0.54
N SER A 69 -0.01 7.34 0.79
CA SER A 69 -1.14 7.13 -0.12
C SER A 69 -1.01 7.99 -1.39
N PRO A 70 -1.78 7.73 -2.46
CA PRO A 70 -1.77 8.58 -3.67
C PRO A 70 -1.98 10.07 -3.37
N LYS A 71 -2.93 10.39 -2.48
CA LYS A 71 -3.17 11.77 -2.02
C LYS A 71 -1.97 12.34 -1.24
N GLY A 72 -1.30 11.50 -0.46
CA GLY A 72 -0.05 11.87 0.22
C GLY A 72 1.06 12.18 -0.77
N TRP A 73 1.18 11.37 -1.83
CA TRP A 73 2.14 11.59 -2.91
C TRP A 73 1.88 12.90 -3.65
N GLU A 74 0.62 13.15 -4.02
CA GLU A 74 0.20 14.42 -4.65
C GLU A 74 0.52 15.62 -3.75
N LYS A 75 0.33 15.53 -2.44
CA LYS A 75 0.70 16.60 -1.51
C LYS A 75 2.20 16.85 -1.45
N LEU A 76 3.03 15.82 -1.64
CA LEU A 76 4.49 15.94 -1.63
C LEU A 76 5.06 16.44 -2.96
N PHE A 77 4.49 16.00 -4.09
CA PHE A 77 5.10 16.11 -5.41
C PHE A 77 4.18 16.68 -6.50
N GLY A 78 2.91 16.94 -6.19
CA GLY A 78 1.90 17.43 -7.13
C GLY A 78 1.96 18.93 -7.41
N GLY A 79 2.93 19.67 -6.87
CA GLY A 79 3.03 21.12 -7.06
C GLY A 79 4.44 21.69 -6.94
N GLN A 80 5.19 21.69 -8.05
CA GLN A 80 5.78 22.88 -8.70
C GLN A 80 6.54 22.42 -9.96
N VAL A 81 5.84 22.43 -11.10
CA VAL A 81 6.48 22.82 -12.36
C VAL A 81 6.31 24.33 -12.41
N ASP A 82 7.28 25.06 -11.85
CA ASP A 82 7.42 26.48 -12.15
C ASP A 82 7.97 26.54 -13.59
N GLU A 83 7.16 27.03 -14.52
CA GLU A 83 7.61 27.46 -15.86
C GLU A 83 7.62 29.00 -15.92
#